data_AF-A0A9D7Q101-F1
#
_entry.id   AF-A0A9D7Q101-F1
#
_cell.length_a   1.000
_cell.length_b   1.000
_cell.length_c   1.000
_cell.angle_alpha   90.00
_cell.angle_beta   90.00
_cell.angle_gamma   90.00
#
_symmetry.space_group_name_H-M   'P 1'
#
loop_
_entity.id
_entity.type
_entity.pdbx_description
1 polymer ?
#
loop_
_entity_poly.entity_id
_entity_poly.type
_entity_poly.pdbx_seq_one_letter_code
_entity_poly.pdbx_strand_id
1 'polypeptide(L)'
;MLYGYINRVSSSRRLEKECHRNIEVQWLMGHLRPDHWTINNFRTSNEKLIKGLVKQFRQFLKAQNLIDGQLVAIDGTKIKANSCRDMLNSSELREMIHRGEEGINKYLDELDILDKLEDEQERLHQMQEERERLTKELEDLKAKTEEQKRLLQKAEKKKLNILLQQTKIVV
;
A
#
# COMPACT_ATOMS: atom_id res chain seq x y z
N MET A 1 5.54 9.41 11.50
CA MET A 1 4.83 10.43 10.70
C MET A 1 5.72 11.57 10.21
N LEU A 2 6.33 12.38 11.09
CA LEU A 2 7.18 13.51 10.65
C LEU A 2 8.36 13.05 9.77
N TYR A 3 9.01 11.94 10.14
CA TYR A 3 10.03 11.30 9.31
C TYR A 3 9.55 11.02 7.88
N GLY A 4 8.34 10.46 7.74
CA GLY A 4 7.76 10.15 6.44
C GLY A 4 7.48 11.38 5.59
N TYR A 5 7.02 12.47 6.22
CA TYR A 5 6.83 13.75 5.56
C TYR A 5 8.13 14.30 4.97
N ILE A 6 9.21 14.30 5.77
CA ILE A 6 10.52 14.81 5.36
C ILE A 6 11.13 13.94 4.26
N ASN A 7 11.05 12.62 4.39
CA ASN A 7 11.67 11.66 3.48
C ASN A 7 10.78 11.22 2.31
N ARG A 8 9.63 11.87 2.11
CA ARG A 8 8.64 11.51 1.06
C ARG A 8 8.22 10.03 1.13
N VAL A 9 8.13 9.49 2.34
CA VAL A 9 7.59 8.16 2.63
C VAL A 9 6.16 8.32 3.09
N SER A 10 5.23 8.20 2.14
CA SER A 10 3.81 8.49 2.32
C SER A 10 2.99 7.30 2.84
N SER A 11 3.24 6.09 2.33
CA SER A 11 2.45 4.91 2.72
C SER A 11 2.84 4.39 4.09
N SER A 12 1.83 3.90 4.82
CA SER A 12 1.99 3.27 6.12
C SER A 12 2.82 1.99 6.04
N ARG A 13 2.70 1.21 4.95
CA ARG A 13 3.55 0.02 4.71
C ARG A 13 4.99 0.39 4.40
N ARG A 14 5.21 1.46 3.64
CA ARG A 14 6.56 1.95 3.39
C ARG A 14 7.19 2.44 4.70
N LEU A 15 6.42 3.12 5.55
CA LEU A 15 6.86 3.53 6.88
C LEU A 15 7.17 2.34 7.80
N GLU A 16 6.35 1.29 7.78
CA GLU A 16 6.63 0.02 8.47
C GLU A 16 7.99 -0.54 8.01
N LYS A 17 8.20 -0.67 6.70
CA LYS A 17 9.48 -1.14 6.13
C LYS A 17 10.67 -0.30 6.61
N GLU A 18 10.52 1.03 6.68
CA GLU A 18 11.57 1.91 7.23
C GLU A 18 11.86 1.61 8.70
N CYS A 19 10.85 1.32 9.53
CA CYS A 19 11.05 0.93 10.94
C CYS A 19 11.89 -0.35 11.08
N HIS A 20 11.85 -1.24 10.08
CA HIS A 20 12.63 -2.48 10.08
C HIS A 20 14.04 -2.35 9.51
N ARG A 21 14.26 -1.45 8.54
CA ARG A 21 15.53 -1.40 7.78
C ARG A 21 16.39 -0.18 8.04
N ASN A 22 15.77 0.94 8.44
CA ASN A 22 16.47 2.22 8.55
C ASN A 22 16.90 2.48 10.00
N ILE A 23 18.22 2.61 10.19
CA ILE A 23 18.80 2.83 11.53
C ILE A 23 18.36 4.16 12.15
N GLU A 24 18.14 5.20 11.35
CA GLU A 24 17.65 6.49 11.82
C GLU A 24 16.25 6.35 12.39
N VAL A 25 15.37 5.61 11.70
CA VAL A 25 14.00 5.38 12.14
C VAL A 25 13.98 4.48 13.37
N GLN A 26 14.80 3.44 13.40
CA GLN A 26 14.93 2.59 14.58
C GLN A 26 15.39 3.39 15.80
N TRP A 27 16.35 4.30 15.63
CA TRP A 27 16.81 5.18 16.69
C TRP A 27 15.71 6.15 17.14
N LEU A 28 15.04 6.82 16.19
CA LEU A 28 13.93 7.75 16.47
C LEU A 28 12.75 7.07 17.20
N MET A 29 12.50 5.80 16.90
CA MET A 29 11.41 5.01 17.47
C MET A 29 11.81 4.25 18.73
N GLY A 30 13.07 4.34 19.18
CA GLY A 30 13.56 3.55 20.32
C GLY A 30 13.43 2.04 20.09
N HIS A 31 13.74 1.58 18.86
CA HIS A 31 13.58 0.22 18.36
C HIS A 31 12.13 -0.32 18.30
N LEU A 32 11.11 0.52 18.50
CA LEU A 32 9.74 0.15 18.20
C LEU A 32 9.54 -0.06 16.70
N ARG A 33 8.81 -1.12 16.36
CA ARG A 33 8.50 -1.53 14.98
C ARG A 33 7.00 -1.74 14.84
N PRO A 34 6.20 -0.67 14.82
CA PRO A 34 4.76 -0.78 14.63
C PRO A 34 4.47 -1.30 13.22
N ASP A 35 3.43 -2.12 13.10
CA ASP A 35 2.91 -2.56 11.80
C ASP A 35 2.21 -1.42 11.06
N HIS A 36 1.99 -1.57 9.75
CA HIS A 36 1.29 -0.56 8.95
C HIS A 36 -0.11 -0.27 9.48
N TRP A 37 -0.78 -1.26 10.08
CA TRP A 37 -2.13 -1.07 10.64
C TRP A 37 -2.11 -0.14 11.84
N THR A 38 -1.15 -0.29 12.75
CA THR A 38 -0.94 0.62 13.89
C THR A 38 -0.59 2.02 13.40
N ILE A 39 0.28 2.14 12.38
CA ILE A 39 0.66 3.44 11.79
C ILE A 39 -0.55 4.13 11.17
N ASN A 40 -1.33 3.40 10.37
CA ASN A 40 -2.52 3.93 9.70
C ASN A 40 -3.60 4.31 10.71
N ASN A 41 -3.89 3.43 11.68
CA ASN A 41 -4.86 3.67 12.74
C ASN A 41 -4.48 4.89 13.59
N PHE A 42 -3.19 5.05 13.90
CA PHE A 42 -2.70 6.25 14.58
C PHE A 42 -2.96 7.50 13.72
N ARG A 43 -2.70 7.45 12.41
CA ARG A 43 -2.89 8.58 11.50
C ARG A 43 -4.36 9.01 11.41
N THR A 44 -5.26 8.07 11.17
CA THR A 44 -6.70 8.33 11.02
C THR A 44 -7.34 8.78 12.34
N SER A 45 -6.97 8.16 13.46
CA SER A 45 -7.50 8.53 14.78
C SER A 45 -7.02 9.89 15.27
N ASN A 46 -5.84 10.35 14.82
CA ASN A 46 -5.19 11.55 15.34
C ASN A 46 -4.98 12.63 14.25
N GLU A 47 -5.78 12.62 13.19
CA GLU A 47 -5.63 13.50 12.03
C GLU A 47 -5.49 14.99 12.42
N LYS A 48 -6.37 15.48 13.31
CA LYS A 48 -6.34 16.87 13.80
C LYS A 48 -5.04 17.20 14.54
N LEU A 49 -4.53 16.27 15.35
CA LEU A 49 -3.28 16.43 16.09
C LEU A 49 -2.08 16.47 15.13
N ILE A 50 -2.09 15.62 14.09
CA ILE A 50 -1.05 15.60 13.07
C ILE A 50 -1.02 16.92 12.30
N LYS A 51 -2.18 17.45 11.89
CA LYS A 51 -2.28 18.78 11.26
C LYS A 51 -1.70 19.87 12.16
N GLY A 52 -2.07 19.85 13.45
CA GLY A 52 -1.55 20.78 14.45
C GLY A 52 -0.04 20.67 14.65
N LEU A 53 0.49 19.45 14.73
CA LEU A 53 1.92 19.18 14.89
C LEU A 53 2.71 19.71 13.70
N VAL A 54 2.27 19.43 12.47
CA VAL A 54 2.95 19.92 11.26
C VAL A 54 2.93 21.45 11.20
N LYS A 55 1.82 22.10 11.61
CA LYS A 55 1.73 23.56 11.69
C LYS A 55 2.73 24.14 12.70
N GLN A 56 2.79 23.56 13.91
CA GLN A 56 3.73 23.97 14.95
C GLN A 56 5.18 23.70 14.55
N PHE A 57 5.47 22.56 13.92
CA PHE A 57 6.81 22.23 13.46
C PHE A 57 7.31 23.22 12.40
N ARG A 58 6.47 23.62 11.43
CA ARG A 58 6.85 24.67 10.47
C ARG A 58 7.08 26.03 11.15
N GLN A 59 6.24 26.39 12.13
CA GLN A 59 6.44 27.62 12.91
C GLN A 59 7.76 27.58 13.68
N PHE A 60 8.09 26.43 14.29
CA PHE A 60 9.36 26.21 14.95
C PHE A 60 10.54 26.38 13.98
N LEU A 61 10.51 25.72 12.82
CA LEU A 61 11.57 25.85 11.81
C LEU A 61 11.76 27.31 11.36
N LYS A 62 10.66 28.04 11.16
CA LYS A 62 10.71 29.46 10.81
C LYS A 62 11.29 30.31 11.94
N ALA A 63 10.89 30.06 13.19
CA ALA A 63 11.41 30.77 14.35
C ALA A 63 12.91 30.52 14.58
N GLN A 64 13.41 29.36 14.17
CA GLN A 64 14.84 29.01 14.20
C GLN A 64 15.61 29.49 12.96
N ASN A 65 14.98 30.22 12.03
CA ASN A 65 15.56 30.61 10.75
C ASN A 65 16.13 29.42 9.94
N LEU A 66 15.56 28.22 10.11
CA LEU A 66 15.90 27.03 9.32
C LEU A 66 15.13 26.98 7.99
N ILE A 67 14.04 27.74 7.91
CA ILE A 67 13.29 27.99 6.68
C ILE A 67 12.97 29.48 6.58
N ASP A 68 13.31 30.09 5.45
CA ASP A 68 13.14 31.54 5.26
C ASP A 68 11.70 31.91 4.86
N GLY A 69 10.90 30.92 4.42
CA GLY A 69 9.54 31.13 3.93
C GLY A 69 9.46 31.99 2.66
N GLN A 70 10.59 32.36 2.06
CA GLN A 70 10.66 33.05 0.78
C GLN A 70 10.70 32.05 -0.38
N LEU A 71 9.75 32.25 -1.29
CA LEU A 71 9.62 31.75 -2.67
C LEU A 71 10.58 30.62 -3.11
N VAL A 72 10.02 29.41 -3.26
CA VAL A 72 10.62 28.36 -4.09
C VAL A 72 10.45 28.76 -5.55
N ALA A 73 11.54 29.10 -6.24
CA ALA A 73 11.52 29.36 -7.67
C ALA A 73 11.18 28.06 -8.42
N ILE A 74 9.99 28.01 -9.03
CA ILE A 74 9.62 26.99 -10.00
C ILE A 74 9.98 27.55 -11.37
N ASP A 75 11.00 26.98 -11.99
CA ASP A 75 11.47 27.35 -13.33
C ASP A 75 10.28 27.31 -14.32
N GLY A 76 9.95 28.47 -14.89
CA GLY A 76 8.88 28.62 -15.89
C GLY A 76 7.53 29.21 -15.43
N THR A 77 7.33 29.67 -14.19
CA THR A 77 6.02 30.25 -13.80
C THR A 77 5.95 31.76 -14.09
N LYS A 78 5.06 32.17 -15.01
CA LYS A 78 4.73 33.60 -15.22
C LYS A 78 3.98 34.15 -14.01
N ILE A 79 4.71 34.72 -13.05
CA ILE A 79 4.12 35.39 -11.89
C ILE A 79 3.59 36.76 -12.36
N LYS A 80 2.31 37.03 -12.10
CA LYS A 80 1.76 38.38 -12.29
C LYS A 80 2.52 39.34 -11.39
N ALA A 81 3.15 40.36 -11.97
CA ALA A 81 3.75 41.44 -11.20
C ALA A 81 2.65 42.12 -10.38
N ASN A 82 2.75 42.03 -9.04
CA ASN A 82 1.87 42.76 -8.15
C ASN A 82 2.31 44.23 -8.15
N SER A 83 1.58 45.09 -8.86
CA SER A 83 1.83 46.54 -8.90
C SER A 83 1.03 47.31 -7.84
N CYS A 84 0.29 46.64 -6.96
CA CYS A 84 -0.42 47.31 -5.89
C CYS A 84 0.52 47.57 -4.71
N ARG A 85 0.63 48.85 -4.33
CA ARG A 85 1.27 49.32 -3.11
C ARG A 85 0.33 49.10 -1.92
N ASP A 86 -0.24 47.90 -1.81
CA ASP A 86 -1.29 47.58 -0.83
C ASP A 86 -0.84 46.48 0.11
N MET A 87 -0.85 46.86 1.38
CA MET A 87 -0.76 46.02 2.55
C MET A 87 -1.81 44.91 2.44
N LEU A 88 -1.38 43.64 2.47
CA LEU A 88 -2.28 42.47 2.48
C LEU A 88 -3.44 42.74 3.44
N ASN A 89 -4.66 42.76 2.92
CA ASN A 89 -5.80 43.00 3.78
C ASN A 89 -6.05 41.73 4.61
N SER A 90 -6.73 41.89 5.76
CA SER A 90 -6.97 40.76 6.67
C SER A 90 -7.77 39.63 6.02
N SER A 91 -8.53 39.90 4.95
CA SER A 91 -9.29 38.89 4.22
C SER A 91 -8.39 38.02 3.34
N GLU A 92 -7.50 38.64 2.58
CA GLU A 92 -6.51 37.96 1.74
C GLU A 92 -5.58 37.09 2.58
N LEU A 93 -5.13 37.60 3.74
CA LEU A 93 -4.29 36.81 4.64
C LEU A 93 -5.04 35.58 5.19
N ARG A 94 -6.32 35.73 5.53
CA ARG A 94 -7.17 34.60 5.95
C ARG A 94 -7.33 33.57 4.84
N GLU A 95 -7.54 34.02 3.60
CA GLU A 95 -7.66 33.14 2.46
C GLU A 95 -6.37 32.37 2.17
N MET A 96 -5.20 33.02 2.29
CA MET A 96 -3.90 32.36 2.15
C MET A 96 -3.68 31.28 3.21
N ILE A 97 -4.03 31.56 4.47
CA ILE A 97 -3.98 30.56 5.55
C ILE A 97 -4.91 29.40 5.24
N HIS A 98 -6.13 29.69 4.80
CA HIS A 98 -7.12 28.68 4.45
C HIS A 98 -6.63 27.75 3.34
N ARG A 99 -6.10 28.30 2.23
CA ARG A 99 -5.51 27.51 1.14
C ARG A 99 -4.35 26.62 1.62
N GLY A 100 -3.54 27.12 2.56
CA GLY A 100 -2.48 26.32 3.19
C GLY A 100 -3.03 25.15 4.01
N GLU A 101 -4.14 25.36 4.72
CA GLU A 101 -4.82 24.31 5.48
C GLU A 101 -5.51 23.29 4.56
N GLU A 102 -6.11 23.74 3.46
CA GLU A 102 -6.67 22.87 2.41
C GLU A 102 -5.58 21.99 1.78
N GLY A 103 -4.40 22.54 1.51
CA GLY A 103 -3.27 21.76 0.98
C GLY A 103 -2.82 20.64 1.92
N ILE A 104 -2.88 20.86 3.24
CA ILE A 104 -2.58 19.82 4.23
C ILE A 104 -3.67 18.75 4.24
N ASN A 105 -4.95 19.14 4.15
CA ASN A 105 -6.06 18.21 4.09
C ASN A 105 -5.93 17.31 2.86
N LYS A 106 -5.74 17.92 1.69
CA LYS A 106 -5.54 17.19 0.44
C LYS A 106 -4.38 16.20 0.52
N TYR A 107 -3.25 16.61 1.11
CA TYR A 107 -2.13 15.71 1.29
C TYR A 107 -2.49 14.51 2.18
N LEU A 108 -3.20 14.70 3.28
CA LEU A 108 -3.63 13.60 4.14
C LEU A 108 -4.62 12.67 3.44
N ASP A 109 -5.56 13.22 2.66
CA ASP A 109 -6.48 12.43 1.83
C ASP A 109 -5.72 11.58 0.80
N GLU A 110 -4.68 12.14 0.17
CA GLU A 110 -3.79 11.40 -0.73
C GLU A 110 -3.08 10.23 -0.03
N LEU A 111 -2.66 10.41 1.23
CA LEU A 111 -2.06 9.31 2.02
C LEU A 111 -3.05 8.17 2.26
N ASP A 112 -4.30 8.51 2.60
CA ASP A 112 -5.35 7.52 2.85
C ASP A 112 -5.75 6.77 1.58
N ILE A 113 -5.75 7.45 0.42
CA ILE A 113 -5.96 6.80 -0.89
C ILE A 113 -4.82 5.83 -1.18
N LEU A 114 -3.57 6.24 -0.98
CA LEU A 114 -2.40 5.39 -1.21
C LEU A 114 -2.44 4.12 -0.35
N ASP A 115 -2.76 4.23 0.93
CA ASP A 115 -2.84 3.05 1.80
C ASP A 115 -3.96 2.09 1.36
N LYS A 116 -5.12 2.60 0.92
CA LYS A 116 -6.21 1.77 0.38
C LYS A 116 -5.82 1.07 -0.93
N LEU A 117 -5.10 1.75 -1.81
CA LEU A 117 -4.61 1.16 -3.05
C LEU A 117 -3.59 0.04 -2.77
N GLU A 118 -2.69 0.25 -1.81
CA GLU A 118 -1.74 -0.80 -1.40
C GLU A 118 -2.45 -2.00 -0.75
N ASP A 119 -3.49 -1.78 0.08
CA ASP A 119 -4.34 -2.86 0.62
C ASP A 119 -5.01 -3.68 -0.51
N GLU A 120 -5.51 -3.01 -1.54
CA GLU A 120 -6.17 -3.66 -2.67
C GLU A 120 -5.18 -4.46 -3.52
N GLN A 121 -4.00 -3.90 -3.79
CA GLN A 121 -2.92 -4.60 -4.51
C GLN A 121 -2.48 -5.88 -3.78
N GLU A 122 -2.35 -5.83 -2.46
CA GLU A 122 -1.98 -6.98 -1.65
C GLU A 122 -3.06 -8.08 -1.70
N ARG A 123 -4.34 -7.70 -1.58
CA ARG A 123 -5.46 -8.65 -1.75
C ARG A 123 -5.46 -9.30 -3.13
N LEU A 124 -5.28 -8.51 -4.19
CA LEU A 124 -5.22 -9.02 -5.56
C LEU A 124 -4.07 -10.00 -5.75
N HIS A 125 -2.90 -9.72 -5.16
CA HIS A 125 -1.75 -10.60 -5.23
C HIS A 125 -2.02 -11.94 -4.53
N GLN A 126 -2.58 -11.91 -3.31
CA GLN A 126 -2.95 -13.12 -2.56
C GLN A 126 -3.98 -13.96 -3.34
N MET A 127 -4.98 -13.33 -3.94
CA MET A 127 -5.97 -14.01 -4.78
C MET A 127 -5.35 -14.66 -6.02
N GLN A 128 -4.33 -14.04 -6.62
CA GLN A 128 -3.60 -14.60 -7.75
C GLN A 128 -2.81 -15.84 -7.34
N GLU A 129 -2.07 -15.77 -6.23
CA GLU A 129 -1.31 -16.91 -5.68
C GLU A 129 -2.23 -18.07 -5.31
N GLU A 130 -3.37 -17.79 -4.67
CA GLU A 130 -4.36 -18.82 -4.34
C GLU A 130 -4.95 -19.46 -5.59
N ARG A 131 -5.29 -18.65 -6.61
CA ARG A 131 -5.78 -19.14 -7.89
C ARG A 131 -4.76 -20.06 -8.56
N GLU A 132 -3.49 -19.67 -8.59
CA GLU A 132 -2.41 -20.50 -9.15
C GLU A 132 -2.27 -21.83 -8.41
N ARG A 133 -2.31 -21.80 -7.08
CA ARG A 133 -2.27 -23.01 -6.25
C ARG A 133 -3.45 -23.94 -6.57
N LEU A 134 -4.67 -23.42 -6.60
CA LEU A 134 -5.88 -24.19 -6.90
C LEU A 134 -5.87 -24.75 -8.33
N THR A 135 -5.37 -23.99 -9.31
CA THR A 135 -5.23 -24.49 -10.68
C THR A 135 -4.28 -25.68 -10.76
N LYS A 136 -3.15 -25.63 -10.07
CA LYS A 136 -2.20 -26.74 -10.01
C LYS A 136 -2.80 -27.98 -9.35
N GLU A 137 -3.52 -27.80 -8.24
CA GLU A 137 -4.20 -28.89 -7.54
C GLU A 137 -5.29 -29.55 -8.41
N LEU A 138 -6.04 -28.75 -9.18
CA LEU A 138 -7.02 -29.25 -10.14
C LEU A 138 -6.37 -30.05 -11.28
N GLU A 139 -5.20 -29.64 -11.77
CA GLU A 139 -4.45 -30.38 -12.79
C GLU A 139 -3.97 -31.73 -12.25
N ASP A 140 -3.39 -31.75 -11.05
CA ASP A 140 -2.94 -32.99 -10.38
C ASP A 140 -4.11 -33.95 -10.14
N LEU A 141 -5.27 -33.43 -9.70
CA LEU A 141 -6.46 -34.24 -9.46
C LEU A 141 -7.03 -34.82 -10.76
N LYS A 142 -7.05 -34.03 -11.84
CA LYS A 142 -7.44 -34.52 -13.18
C LYS A 142 -6.50 -35.63 -13.66
N ALA A 143 -5.19 -35.47 -13.48
CA ALA A 143 -4.20 -36.48 -13.85
C ALA A 143 -4.42 -37.80 -13.08
N LYS A 144 -4.62 -37.73 -11.76
CA LYS A 144 -4.92 -38.90 -10.92
C LYS A 144 -6.23 -39.58 -11.33
N THR A 145 -7.27 -38.81 -11.63
CA THR A 145 -8.56 -39.34 -12.07
C THR A 145 -8.44 -40.07 -13.40
N GLU A 146 -7.66 -39.51 -14.34
CA GLU A 146 -7.43 -40.13 -15.65
C GLU A 146 -6.60 -41.42 -15.54
N GLU A 147 -5.61 -41.44 -14.64
CA GLU A 147 -4.85 -42.65 -14.32
C GLU A 147 -5.75 -43.74 -13.72
N GLN A 148 -6.60 -43.39 -12.74
CA GLN A 148 -7.56 -44.32 -12.15
C GLN A 148 -8.50 -44.91 -13.20
N LYS A 149 -9.03 -44.09 -14.12
CA LYS A 149 -9.86 -44.58 -15.25
C LYS A 149 -9.10 -45.57 -16.13
N ARG A 150 -7.83 -45.29 -16.46
CA ARG A 150 -6.99 -46.20 -17.27
C ARG A 150 -6.74 -47.52 -16.56
N LEU A 151 -6.49 -47.51 -15.26
CA LEU A 151 -6.31 -48.71 -14.45
C LEU A 151 -7.59 -49.55 -14.41
N LEU A 152 -8.75 -48.90 -14.24
CA LEU A 152 -10.06 -49.56 -14.24
C LEU A 152 -10.31 -50.28 -15.59
N GLN A 153 -10.11 -49.57 -16.71
CA GLN A 153 -10.27 -50.16 -18.05
C GLN A 153 -9.33 -51.35 -18.31
N LYS A 154 -8.07 -51.27 -17.83
CA LYS A 154 -7.13 -52.39 -17.93
C LYS A 154 -7.60 -53.60 -17.10
N ALA A 155 -8.10 -53.37 -15.89
CA ALA A 155 -8.63 -54.42 -15.03
C ALA A 155 -9.87 -55.10 -15.66
N GLU A 156 -10.79 -54.33 -16.21
CA GLU A 156 -11.97 -54.84 -16.93
C GLU A 156 -11.59 -55.70 -18.14
N LYS A 157 -10.66 -55.23 -18.99
CA LYS A 157 -10.16 -56.01 -20.13
C LYS A 157 -9.48 -57.32 -19.70
N LYS A 158 -8.69 -57.28 -18.62
CA LYS A 158 -8.02 -58.48 -18.08
C LYS A 158 -9.05 -59.49 -17.55
N LYS A 159 -10.08 -59.03 -16.85
CA LYS A 159 -11.19 -59.87 -16.36
C LYS A 159 -11.96 -60.52 -17.52
N LEU A 160 -12.26 -59.76 -18.58
CA LEU A 160 -12.92 -60.28 -19.77
C LEU A 160 -12.09 -61.36 -20.48
N ASN A 161 -10.78 -61.15 -20.62
CA ASN A 161 -9.88 -62.14 -21.20
C ASN A 161 -9.79 -63.43 -20.39
N ILE A 162 -9.76 -63.33 -19.05
CA ILE A 162 -9.76 -64.51 -18.17
C ILE A 162 -11.07 -65.29 -18.33
N LEU A 163 -12.23 -64.60 -18.35
CA LEU A 163 -13.52 -65.25 -18.58
C LEU A 163 -13.53 -65.98 -19.93
N LEU A 164 -13.08 -65.33 -21.01
CA LEU A 164 -13.05 -65.93 -22.35
C LEU A 164 -12.11 -67.15 -22.45
N GLN A 165 -11.00 -67.16 -21.71
CA GLN A 165 -10.12 -68.33 -21.62
C GLN A 165 -10.77 -69.49 -20.87
N GLN A 166 -11.51 -69.21 -19.80
CA GLN A 166 -12.24 -70.24 -19.05
C GLN A 166 -13.37 -70.85 -19.88
N THR A 167 -14.09 -70.07 -20.69
CA THR A 167 -15.16 -70.59 -21.56
C THR A 167 -14.63 -71.45 -22.71
N LYS A 168 -13.40 -71.19 -23.19
CA LYS A 168 -12.75 -71.98 -24.26
C LYS A 168 -12.21 -73.34 -23.82
N ILE A 169 -12.08 -73.60 -22.53
CA ILE A 169 -11.59 -74.86 -21.98
C ILE A 169 -12.74 -75.87 -21.74
N VAL A 170 -13.99 -75.42 -21.84
CA VAL A 170 -15.20 -76.21 -21.52
C VAL A 170 -16.00 -76.62 -22.78
N VAL A 171 -15.43 -76.42 -23.99
CA VAL A 171 -15.97 -76.91 -25.28
C VAL A 171 -14.93 -77.78 -25.95
#